data_AF-A0A7W9HFW0-F1
#
_entry.id   AF-A0A7W9HFW0-F1
#
_cell.length_a   1.000
_cell.length_b   1.000
_cell.length_c   1.000
_cell.angle_alpha   90.00
_cell.angle_beta   90.00
_cell.angle_gamma   90.00
#
_symmetry.space_group_name_H-M   'P 1'
#
loop_
_entity.id
_entity.type
_entity.pdbx_description
1 polymer ?
#
loop_
_entity_poly.entity_id
_entity_poly.type
_entity_poly.pdbx_seq_one_letter_code
_entity_poly.pdbx_strand_id
1 'polypeptide(L)'
;MSRSWKRTVLSVIVGAVAVSGAVSPTTAVAAPGDNLAWTATASASYTSPWESVAAVKDGIDPPRSNDTQNPRWGTWPNQGQQWVDLTWTATQTIRAAEVYFFDDGGGVRVPASWKLQSWNGSAYVDVTGASGYPIAADRYNLVTFTAVNTTRLRVLLNSGTASVGLLEIKAHTNAPGNPGNPGSWNPPSNLVTPLNEVWAHQESTYGDLYGFRNYGWDQVFANGGYLNFCVRWDSPAPVSVALRDQIHAKLSQQYKKWMDVMVGHNNWPYATVPIKVVGWAVRDRAQLQWTDSSVDIYVNNIRENAPQCAEACGRFFNRNGSYPDCPGGTPRHYDQSLWLTTGFGGGAGGDWGQRMASEYFVNNLNNDSMTILLHEIGHTFGLDDFYDWTPSGVGGFIMKAGSSSTITEFDIWMLRDWWRHLKNRYGR
;
A
#
# COMPACT_ATOMS: atom_id res chain seq x y z
N MET A 1 35.44 10.95 79.90
CA MET A 1 36.52 11.41 79.01
C MET A 1 36.25 10.88 77.60
N SER A 2 36.50 11.71 76.59
CA SER A 2 35.90 11.69 75.26
C SER A 2 36.49 10.70 74.26
N ARG A 3 35.68 10.34 73.24
CA ARG A 3 35.93 10.37 71.77
C ARG A 3 34.96 9.38 71.09
N SER A 4 33.83 9.84 70.54
CA SER A 4 33.63 10.33 69.17
C SER A 4 33.97 9.30 68.08
N TRP A 5 32.95 8.67 67.51
CA TRP A 5 32.95 8.19 66.12
C TRP A 5 31.67 8.68 65.42
N LYS A 6 31.86 9.47 64.36
CA LYS A 6 30.83 9.87 63.39
C LYS A 6 30.77 8.85 62.26
N ARG A 7 29.57 8.54 61.78
CA ARG A 7 29.20 8.35 60.34
C ARG A 7 27.70 8.08 60.28
N THR A 8 26.91 9.14 60.11
CA THR A 8 26.19 9.51 58.87
C THR A 8 24.95 8.64 58.63
N VAL A 9 23.82 9.15 59.10
CA VAL A 9 22.47 8.80 58.66
C VAL A 9 22.15 9.69 57.46
N LEU A 10 21.66 9.12 56.36
CA LEU A 10 20.90 9.87 55.36
C LEU A 10 19.55 9.20 55.14
N SER A 11 18.57 10.09 55.05
CA SER A 11 17.14 9.91 55.25
C SER A 11 16.44 9.08 54.19
N VAL A 12 15.44 8.31 54.64
CA VAL A 12 14.33 7.81 53.80
C VAL A 12 13.36 8.97 53.57
N ILE A 13 13.15 9.35 52.32
CA ILE A 13 12.06 10.24 51.92
C ILE A 13 10.87 9.38 51.52
N VAL A 14 9.77 9.54 52.24
CA VAL A 14 8.43 9.09 51.86
C VAL A 14 7.89 10.07 50.83
N GLY A 15 7.72 9.63 49.59
CA GLY A 15 7.12 10.39 48.50
C GLY A 15 5.73 9.85 48.16
N ALA A 16 4.74 10.75 48.21
CA ALA A 16 3.33 10.49 47.97
C ALA A 16 3.02 9.78 46.64
N VAL A 17 2.09 8.81 46.68
CA VAL A 17 1.50 8.22 45.48
C VAL A 17 0.49 9.20 44.91
N ALA A 18 0.91 10.00 43.93
CA ALA A 18 0.01 10.68 43.02
C ALA A 18 -0.43 9.65 41.97
N VAL A 19 -1.72 9.32 41.93
CA VAL A 19 -2.30 8.58 40.80
C VAL A 19 -2.41 9.56 39.64
N SER A 20 -1.34 9.69 38.86
CA SER A 20 -1.40 10.28 37.53
C SER A 20 -2.01 9.23 36.60
N GLY A 21 -3.30 9.38 36.32
CA GLY A 21 -3.91 8.78 35.14
C GLY A 21 -3.24 9.38 33.92
N ALA A 22 -2.20 8.70 33.41
CA ALA A 22 -1.65 8.99 32.10
C ALA A 22 -2.74 8.61 31.09
N VAL A 23 -3.47 9.61 30.62
CA VAL A 23 -4.22 9.51 29.37
C VAL A 23 -3.18 9.15 28.32
N SER A 24 -3.18 7.90 27.85
CA SER A 24 -2.37 7.50 26.72
C SER A 24 -2.68 8.49 25.59
N PRO A 25 -1.67 9.15 24.99
CA PRO A 25 -1.93 9.91 23.79
C PRO A 25 -2.47 8.90 22.78
N THR A 26 -3.72 9.10 22.33
CA THR A 26 -4.21 8.49 21.10
C THR A 26 -3.12 8.73 20.07
N THR A 27 -2.46 7.65 19.64
CA THR A 27 -1.41 7.68 18.63
C THR A 27 -1.97 8.43 17.44
N ALA A 28 -1.43 9.62 17.17
CA ALA A 28 -1.70 10.34 15.94
C ALA A 28 -1.34 9.38 14.80
N VAL A 29 -2.36 8.92 14.08
CA VAL A 29 -2.18 8.14 12.86
C VAL A 29 -1.34 9.01 11.93
N ALA A 30 -0.22 8.47 11.42
CA ALA A 30 0.59 9.18 10.45
C ALA A 30 -0.27 9.54 9.23
N ALA A 31 -0.24 10.82 8.81
CA ALA A 31 -1.05 11.31 7.71
C ALA A 31 -0.80 10.45 6.44
N PRO A 32 -1.83 9.83 5.84
CA PRO A 32 -1.68 9.05 4.62
C PRO A 32 -1.38 9.97 3.44
N GLY A 33 -0.21 9.78 2.80
CA GLY A 33 0.04 10.27 1.44
C GLY A 33 -0.14 11.78 1.25
N ASP A 34 -1.01 12.16 0.33
CA ASP A 34 -1.19 13.53 -0.16
C ASP A 34 -2.25 14.35 0.59
N ASN A 35 -2.96 13.76 1.56
CA ASN A 35 -4.03 14.43 2.32
C ASN A 35 -3.47 15.26 3.49
N LEU A 36 -3.53 16.57 3.34
CA LEU A 36 -3.05 17.58 4.27
C LEU A 36 -4.04 17.91 5.39
N ALA A 37 -5.31 17.47 5.33
CA ALA A 37 -6.31 17.82 6.35
C ALA A 37 -5.91 17.33 7.76
N TRP A 38 -5.17 16.21 7.83
CA TRP A 38 -4.65 15.62 9.07
C TRP A 38 -3.81 16.56 9.91
N THR A 39 -3.03 17.42 9.25
CA THR A 39 -2.10 18.35 9.92
C THR A 39 -2.69 19.74 10.11
N ALA A 40 -3.94 19.96 9.67
CA ALA A 40 -4.66 21.21 9.87
C ALA A 40 -5.32 21.28 11.26
N THR A 41 -5.46 22.48 11.78
CA THR A 41 -6.42 22.80 12.84
C THR A 41 -7.77 23.10 12.20
N ALA A 42 -8.80 22.34 12.55
CA ALA A 42 -10.16 22.56 12.07
C ALA A 42 -10.92 23.56 12.97
N SER A 43 -11.69 24.48 12.37
CA SER A 43 -12.65 25.34 13.07
C SER A 43 -13.92 25.48 12.24
N ALA A 44 -15.02 25.93 12.84
CA ALA A 44 -16.30 26.03 12.15
C ALA A 44 -17.10 27.25 12.61
N SER A 45 -18.02 27.68 11.75
CA SER A 45 -19.06 28.68 12.03
C SER A 45 -19.87 28.37 13.30
N TYR A 46 -20.26 27.11 13.46
CA TYR A 46 -21.01 26.60 14.60
C TYR A 46 -20.78 25.08 14.69
N THR A 47 -20.99 24.47 15.85
CA THR A 47 -20.98 23.00 16.05
C THR A 47 -22.03 22.66 17.10
N SER A 48 -22.91 21.70 16.80
CA SER A 48 -23.91 21.23 17.76
C SER A 48 -23.24 20.70 19.03
N PRO A 49 -23.84 20.81 20.24
CA PRO A 49 -23.17 20.48 21.50
C PRO A 49 -22.69 19.02 21.67
N TRP A 50 -23.23 18.08 20.89
CA TRP A 50 -22.85 16.65 20.90
C TRP A 50 -22.04 16.23 19.66
N GLU A 51 -21.68 17.19 18.81
CA GLU A 51 -20.89 16.99 17.60
C GLU A 51 -19.51 17.63 17.77
N SER A 52 -18.58 17.34 16.87
CA SER A 52 -17.22 17.83 16.96
C SER A 52 -16.69 18.23 15.59
N VAL A 53 -16.18 19.47 15.47
CA VAL A 53 -15.48 19.91 14.26
C VAL A 53 -14.20 19.10 14.00
N ALA A 54 -13.62 18.45 15.01
CA ALA A 54 -12.45 17.60 14.82
C ALA A 54 -12.75 16.35 13.97
N ALA A 55 -14.02 15.94 13.89
CA ALA A 55 -14.45 14.79 13.10
C ALA A 55 -14.10 14.94 11.62
N VAL A 56 -14.15 16.15 11.07
CA VAL A 56 -13.92 16.41 9.64
C VAL A 56 -12.49 16.12 9.15
N LYS A 57 -11.59 15.69 10.02
CA LYS A 57 -10.19 15.41 9.72
C LYS A 57 -9.63 14.32 10.63
N ASP A 58 -10.49 13.41 11.09
CA ASP A 58 -10.08 12.31 11.96
C ASP A 58 -9.60 11.09 11.18
N GLY A 59 -9.88 11.08 9.87
CA GLY A 59 -9.42 10.08 8.93
C GLY A 59 -10.19 8.77 8.96
N ILE A 60 -11.33 8.75 9.64
CA ILE A 60 -12.28 7.65 9.54
C ILE A 60 -12.96 7.77 8.17
N ASP A 61 -12.78 6.77 7.31
CA ASP A 61 -13.52 6.70 6.06
C ASP A 61 -15.00 6.38 6.36
N PRO A 62 -15.95 7.30 6.07
CA PRO A 62 -17.33 7.10 6.49
C PRO A 62 -18.02 5.99 5.69
N PRO A 63 -18.70 5.04 6.37
CA PRO A 63 -19.39 3.94 5.70
C PRO A 63 -20.64 4.38 4.94
N ARG A 64 -21.26 5.50 5.35
CA ARG A 64 -22.48 6.11 4.77
C ARG A 64 -22.69 7.52 5.31
N SER A 65 -23.54 8.34 4.67
CA SER A 65 -23.88 9.70 5.11
C SER A 65 -24.69 9.75 6.39
N ASN A 66 -25.51 8.74 6.67
CA ASN A 66 -26.23 8.61 7.94
C ASN A 66 -25.43 7.78 8.97
N ASP A 67 -24.13 8.10 9.10
CA ASP A 67 -23.29 7.49 10.12
C ASP A 67 -23.48 8.21 11.46
N THR A 68 -24.22 7.55 12.34
CA THR A 68 -24.46 8.04 13.70
C THR A 68 -23.49 7.46 14.73
N GLN A 69 -22.62 6.52 14.34
CA GLN A 69 -21.72 5.79 15.24
C GLN A 69 -20.36 6.47 15.38
N ASN A 70 -19.82 6.99 14.28
CA ASN A 70 -18.56 7.73 14.30
C ASN A 70 -18.77 9.22 14.64
N PRO A 71 -17.71 9.92 15.10
CA PRO A 71 -17.73 11.36 15.27
C PRO A 71 -18.18 12.06 13.97
N ARG A 72 -18.85 13.20 14.13
CA ARG A 72 -19.36 13.99 13.01
C ARG A 72 -19.43 15.46 13.38
N TRP A 73 -19.45 16.31 12.37
CA TRP A 73 -19.74 17.73 12.51
C TRP A 73 -21.12 18.03 11.90
N GLY A 74 -21.91 18.84 12.59
CA GLY A 74 -23.19 19.33 12.10
C GLY A 74 -23.58 20.64 12.77
N THR A 75 -24.58 21.30 12.18
CA THR A 75 -24.97 22.65 12.59
C THR A 75 -26.33 22.76 13.22
N TRP A 76 -26.99 21.66 13.59
CA TRP A 76 -28.35 21.72 14.14
C TRP A 76 -28.43 22.57 15.42
N PRO A 77 -29.43 23.47 15.57
CA PRO A 77 -30.55 23.74 14.65
C PRO A 77 -30.29 24.87 13.64
N ASN A 78 -29.06 25.39 13.54
CA ASN A 78 -28.71 26.51 12.68
C ASN A 78 -28.75 26.13 11.19
N GLN A 79 -29.36 27.01 10.39
CA GLN A 79 -29.51 26.91 8.95
C GLN A 79 -28.80 28.10 8.26
N GLY A 80 -28.97 28.23 6.95
CA GLY A 80 -28.35 29.27 6.13
C GLY A 80 -26.90 28.93 5.78
N GLN A 81 -26.06 29.96 5.68
CA GLN A 81 -24.65 29.80 5.33
C GLN A 81 -23.83 29.36 6.56
N GLN A 82 -23.11 28.25 6.41
CA GLN A 82 -22.24 27.67 7.43
C GLN A 82 -20.88 27.35 6.78
N TRP A 83 -19.83 27.23 7.59
CA TRP A 83 -18.49 26.92 7.10
C TRP A 83 -17.67 26.07 8.08
N VAL A 84 -16.72 25.33 7.51
CA VAL A 84 -15.60 24.66 8.19
C VAL A 84 -14.29 25.14 7.55
N ASP A 85 -13.33 25.55 8.38
CA ASP A 85 -11.99 26.01 8.00
C ASP A 85 -10.93 25.02 8.44
N LEU A 86 -10.06 24.62 7.51
CA LEU A 86 -8.79 23.95 7.78
C LEU A 86 -7.68 25.00 7.78
N THR A 87 -6.93 25.09 8.88
CA THR A 87 -5.81 26.04 9.03
C THR A 87 -4.49 25.32 9.26
N TRP A 88 -3.49 25.60 8.45
CA TRP A 88 -2.12 25.09 8.59
C TRP A 88 -1.18 26.16 9.14
N THR A 89 -0.13 25.72 9.84
CA THR A 89 0.94 26.60 10.35
C THR A 89 1.90 27.07 9.26
N ALA A 90 2.01 26.32 8.16
CA ALA A 90 2.81 26.63 6.98
C ALA A 90 1.95 26.61 5.72
N THR A 91 2.35 27.41 4.72
CA THR A 91 1.69 27.43 3.40
C THR A 91 1.70 26.05 2.78
N GLN A 92 0.53 25.61 2.34
CA GLN A 92 0.33 24.36 1.62
C GLN A 92 0.02 24.64 0.15
N THR A 93 0.52 23.78 -0.74
CA THR A 93 0.04 23.72 -2.13
C THR A 93 -1.10 22.71 -2.19
N ILE A 94 -2.32 23.17 -2.50
CA ILE A 94 -3.52 22.33 -2.55
C ILE A 94 -4.09 22.38 -3.97
N ARG A 95 -4.44 21.22 -4.52
CA ARG A 95 -4.96 21.08 -5.90
C ARG A 95 -6.36 20.50 -5.96
N ALA A 96 -6.84 19.92 -4.86
CA ALA A 96 -8.17 19.38 -4.75
C ALA A 96 -8.60 19.16 -3.30
N ALA A 97 -9.89 18.94 -3.10
CA ALA A 97 -10.44 18.50 -1.83
C ALA A 97 -11.63 17.57 -2.02
N GLU A 98 -11.83 16.67 -1.06
CA GLU A 98 -12.98 15.77 -0.98
C GLU A 98 -13.79 16.10 0.28
N VAL A 99 -15.11 16.11 0.16
CA VAL A 99 -16.02 16.36 1.29
C VAL A 99 -17.06 15.25 1.37
N TYR A 100 -17.21 14.64 2.54
CA TYR A 100 -18.26 13.65 2.81
C TYR A 100 -19.35 14.32 3.65
N PHE A 101 -20.57 14.42 3.12
CA PHE A 101 -21.69 15.06 3.81
C PHE A 101 -22.32 14.13 4.85
N PHE A 102 -22.65 14.68 6.02
CA PHE A 102 -23.52 14.04 7.01
C PHE A 102 -24.99 14.33 6.64
N ASP A 103 -25.82 13.30 6.62
CA ASP A 103 -27.26 13.39 6.38
C ASP A 103 -27.98 12.38 7.28
N ASP A 104 -28.74 12.85 8.27
CA ASP A 104 -29.47 12.00 9.21
C ASP A 104 -30.89 11.65 8.74
N GLY A 105 -31.27 12.09 7.54
CA GLY A 105 -32.62 11.97 6.99
C GLY A 105 -33.64 12.94 7.60
N GLY A 106 -33.24 13.78 8.56
CA GLY A 106 -34.11 14.66 9.35
C GLY A 106 -33.53 16.07 9.50
N GLY A 107 -32.99 16.36 10.69
CA GLY A 107 -32.57 17.71 11.10
C GLY A 107 -31.30 18.21 10.42
N VAL A 108 -30.48 17.30 9.90
CA VAL A 108 -29.26 17.60 9.15
C VAL A 108 -29.30 16.87 7.81
N ARG A 109 -29.18 17.62 6.71
CA ARG A 109 -29.23 17.08 5.35
C ARG A 109 -28.03 17.54 4.54
N VAL A 110 -27.80 16.91 3.39
CA VAL A 110 -26.85 17.43 2.38
C VAL A 110 -27.15 18.92 2.06
N PRO A 111 -26.13 19.75 1.77
CA PRO A 111 -26.34 21.17 1.52
C PRO A 111 -27.13 21.43 0.23
N ALA A 112 -27.75 22.61 0.11
CA ALA A 112 -28.33 23.06 -1.16
C ALA A 112 -27.26 23.51 -2.16
N SER A 113 -26.15 24.05 -1.66
CA SER A 113 -24.95 24.35 -2.44
C SER A 113 -23.72 24.42 -1.55
N TRP A 114 -22.54 24.25 -2.12
CA TRP A 114 -21.28 24.46 -1.39
C TRP A 114 -20.17 24.94 -2.32
N LYS A 115 -19.12 25.52 -1.74
CA LYS A 115 -17.93 26.00 -2.42
C LYS A 115 -16.67 25.79 -1.59
N LEU A 116 -15.53 25.75 -2.26
CA LEU A 116 -14.21 25.85 -1.62
C LEU A 116 -13.66 27.26 -1.78
N GLN A 117 -13.12 27.80 -0.69
CA GLN A 117 -12.44 29.10 -0.69
C GLN A 117 -11.04 28.96 -0.09
N SER A 118 -10.07 29.67 -0.67
CA SER A 118 -8.71 29.76 -0.13
C SER A 118 -8.47 31.12 0.50
N TRP A 119 -7.61 31.18 1.52
CA TRP A 119 -7.18 32.46 2.09
C TRP A 119 -6.05 33.05 1.24
N ASN A 120 -6.22 34.28 0.77
CA ASN A 120 -5.24 34.99 -0.06
C ASN A 120 -4.30 35.91 0.76
N GLY A 121 -4.42 35.92 2.08
CA GLY A 121 -3.70 36.85 2.98
C GLY A 121 -4.61 37.88 3.65
N SER A 122 -5.73 38.26 3.03
CA SER A 122 -6.65 39.29 3.54
C SER A 122 -8.13 38.89 3.51
N ALA A 123 -8.52 37.99 2.61
CA ALA A 123 -9.89 37.51 2.47
C ALA A 123 -9.93 36.05 2.00
N TYR A 124 -11.09 35.41 2.21
CA TYR A 124 -11.41 34.16 1.53
C TYR A 124 -11.89 34.45 0.12
N VAL A 125 -11.30 33.76 -0.86
CA VAL A 125 -11.66 33.85 -2.27
C VAL A 125 -12.00 32.46 -2.79
N ASP A 126 -13.03 32.36 -3.63
CA ASP A 126 -13.40 31.11 -4.30
C ASP A 126 -12.19 30.55 -5.07
N VAL A 127 -11.95 29.24 -4.98
CA VAL A 127 -10.93 28.59 -5.80
C VAL A 127 -11.31 28.65 -7.28
N THR A 128 -10.33 28.88 -8.16
CA THR A 128 -10.56 29.04 -9.60
C THR A 128 -10.37 27.73 -10.35
N GLY A 129 -11.07 27.56 -11.48
CA GLY A 129 -10.97 26.34 -12.29
C GLY A 129 -11.55 25.09 -11.60
N ALA A 130 -12.52 25.26 -10.71
CA ALA A 130 -13.15 24.13 -10.01
C ALA A 130 -13.87 23.19 -11.00
N SER A 131 -13.70 21.87 -10.84
CA SER A 131 -14.38 20.84 -11.65
C SER A 131 -15.90 20.73 -11.43
N GLY A 132 -16.46 21.59 -10.59
CA GLY A 132 -17.85 21.54 -10.11
C GLY A 132 -17.91 21.17 -8.63
N TYR A 133 -19.11 21.31 -8.04
CA TYR A 133 -19.37 21.05 -6.61
C TYR A 133 -20.49 20.02 -6.49
N PRO A 134 -20.20 18.71 -6.65
CA PRO A 134 -21.21 17.67 -6.58
C PRO A 134 -21.83 17.59 -5.18
N ILE A 135 -23.09 17.18 -5.10
CA ILE A 135 -23.85 17.01 -3.85
C ILE A 135 -24.46 15.61 -3.88
N ALA A 136 -23.69 14.63 -3.43
CA ALA A 136 -24.10 13.24 -3.32
C ALA A 136 -23.95 12.75 -1.87
N ALA A 137 -24.95 12.04 -1.39
CA ALA A 137 -24.88 11.26 -0.15
C ALA A 137 -24.09 9.96 -0.37
N ASP A 138 -23.65 9.35 0.73
CA ASP A 138 -22.96 8.06 0.79
C ASP A 138 -21.65 7.97 -0.02
N ARG A 139 -20.97 9.12 -0.21
CA ARG A 139 -19.65 9.20 -0.85
C ARG A 139 -18.94 10.52 -0.59
N TYR A 140 -17.64 10.52 -0.88
CA TYR A 140 -16.86 11.72 -1.05
C TYR A 140 -17.29 12.50 -2.30
N ASN A 141 -17.42 13.82 -2.13
CA ASN A 141 -17.69 14.79 -3.17
C ASN A 141 -16.38 15.50 -3.49
N LEU A 142 -15.73 15.08 -4.57
CA LEU A 142 -14.44 15.59 -5.02
C LEU A 142 -14.59 16.88 -5.82
N VAL A 143 -13.70 17.83 -5.55
CA VAL A 143 -13.48 19.04 -6.34
C VAL A 143 -11.99 19.17 -6.64
N THR A 144 -11.65 19.21 -7.93
CA THR A 144 -10.32 19.60 -8.40
C THR A 144 -10.34 21.06 -8.79
N PHE A 145 -9.23 21.77 -8.65
CA PHE A 145 -9.14 23.20 -8.95
C PHE A 145 -7.72 23.62 -9.32
N THR A 146 -7.59 24.84 -9.85
CA THR A 146 -6.27 25.45 -10.08
C THR A 146 -5.53 25.53 -8.75
N ALA A 147 -4.30 25.01 -8.72
CA ALA A 147 -3.52 24.91 -7.49
C ALA A 147 -3.46 26.24 -6.73
N VAL A 148 -3.75 26.19 -5.42
CA VAL A 148 -3.66 27.32 -4.51
C VAL A 148 -2.53 27.10 -3.53
N ASN A 149 -1.76 28.15 -3.25
CA ASN A 149 -0.78 28.18 -2.17
C ASN A 149 -1.40 28.96 -1.02
N THR A 150 -1.83 28.29 0.04
CA THR A 150 -2.58 28.92 1.12
C THR A 150 -2.28 28.29 2.48
N THR A 151 -2.51 29.04 3.54
CA THR A 151 -2.51 28.53 4.93
C THR A 151 -3.91 28.16 5.40
N ARG A 152 -4.97 28.46 4.63
CA ARG A 152 -6.34 28.12 5.01
C ARG A 152 -7.21 27.73 3.82
N LEU A 153 -7.96 26.65 3.98
CA LEU A 153 -8.96 26.19 3.03
C LEU A 153 -10.31 26.12 3.76
N ARG A 154 -11.34 26.73 3.18
CA ARG A 154 -12.70 26.79 3.71
C ARG A 154 -13.64 25.98 2.86
N VAL A 155 -14.44 25.13 3.50
CA VAL A 155 -15.66 24.55 2.92
C VAL A 155 -16.82 25.45 3.34
N LEU A 156 -17.41 26.18 2.39
CA LEU A 156 -18.57 27.05 2.60
C LEU A 156 -19.82 26.32 2.12
N LEU A 157 -20.78 26.09 3.01
CA LEU A 157 -22.03 25.38 2.74
C LEU A 157 -23.22 26.32 2.89
N ASN A 158 -24.18 26.25 1.97
CA ASN A 158 -25.49 26.86 2.15
C ASN A 158 -26.51 25.75 2.36
N SER A 159 -27.20 25.81 3.49
CA SER A 159 -28.22 24.84 3.84
C SER A 159 -29.43 24.92 2.91
N GLY A 160 -30.15 23.81 2.77
CA GLY A 160 -31.52 23.81 2.24
C GLY A 160 -32.51 24.15 3.35
N THR A 161 -33.58 23.36 3.46
CA THR A 161 -34.62 23.49 4.51
C THR A 161 -34.22 22.91 5.88
N ALA A 162 -33.05 22.27 5.97
CA ALA A 162 -32.49 21.65 7.18
C ALA A 162 -31.05 22.13 7.42
N SER A 163 -30.48 21.84 8.59
CA SER A 163 -29.06 22.13 8.90
C SER A 163 -28.10 21.30 8.03
N VAL A 164 -26.81 21.62 8.06
CA VAL A 164 -25.76 20.93 7.28
C VAL A 164 -24.78 20.22 8.20
N GLY A 165 -24.08 19.23 7.67
CA GLY A 165 -23.02 18.53 8.39
C GLY A 165 -22.03 17.83 7.48
N LEU A 166 -20.88 17.49 8.04
CA LEU A 166 -19.75 16.85 7.39
C LEU A 166 -19.25 15.69 8.25
N LEU A 167 -18.89 14.59 7.60
CA LEU A 167 -18.22 13.45 8.22
C LEU A 167 -16.71 13.57 8.07
N GLU A 168 -16.21 13.93 6.89
CA GLU A 168 -14.76 14.01 6.63
C GLU A 168 -14.46 15.03 5.52
N ILE A 169 -13.32 15.73 5.63
CA ILE A 169 -12.73 16.60 4.61
C ILE A 169 -11.31 16.10 4.34
N LYS A 170 -10.98 15.89 3.07
CA LYS A 170 -9.60 15.62 2.62
C LYS A 170 -9.13 16.79 1.75
N ALA A 171 -7.88 17.22 1.91
CA ALA A 171 -7.29 18.33 1.15
C ALA A 171 -5.95 17.89 0.56
N HIS A 172 -5.81 17.88 -0.76
CA HIS A 172 -4.74 17.13 -1.42
C HIS A 172 -3.71 18.02 -2.11
N THR A 173 -2.43 17.63 -1.99
CA THR A 173 -1.32 18.26 -2.75
C THR A 173 -1.38 18.00 -4.25
N ASN A 174 -2.05 16.91 -4.65
CA ASN A 174 -2.36 16.55 -6.02
C ASN A 174 -3.87 16.39 -6.16
N ALA A 175 -4.43 16.57 -7.35
CA ALA A 175 -5.85 16.27 -7.52
C ALA A 175 -6.07 14.76 -7.37
N PRO A 176 -6.91 14.27 -6.43
CA PRO A 176 -7.61 13.01 -6.61
C PRO A 176 -8.25 13.08 -7.99
N GLY A 177 -8.17 12.01 -8.77
CA GLY A 177 -8.60 12.03 -10.18
C GLY A 177 -9.95 12.72 -10.38
N ASN A 178 -10.00 13.73 -11.27
CA ASN A 178 -11.23 14.37 -11.74
C ASN A 178 -12.34 13.32 -12.00
N PRO A 179 -13.56 13.57 -11.50
CA PRO A 179 -14.21 12.76 -10.49
C PRO A 179 -14.46 11.32 -10.97
N GLY A 180 -13.46 10.51 -10.67
CA GLY A 180 -13.38 9.10 -10.95
C GLY A 180 -12.16 8.54 -10.23
N ASN A 181 -12.15 8.66 -8.90
CA ASN A 181 -11.28 7.90 -7.98
C ASN A 181 -9.81 8.38 -7.85
N PRO A 182 -9.35 8.88 -6.68
CA PRO A 182 -7.94 8.78 -6.30
C PRO A 182 -7.60 7.29 -6.18
N GLY A 183 -6.89 6.79 -7.19
CA GLY A 183 -6.91 5.37 -7.50
C GLY A 183 -7.60 5.13 -8.83
N SER A 184 -7.13 5.82 -9.86
CA SER A 184 -7.51 5.58 -11.25
C SER A 184 -6.27 5.64 -12.14
N TRP A 185 -6.40 5.07 -13.32
CA TRP A 185 -5.37 5.04 -14.35
C TRP A 185 -5.10 6.44 -14.90
N ASN A 186 -3.89 6.96 -14.66
CA ASN A 186 -3.44 8.26 -15.16
C ASN A 186 -1.90 8.29 -15.32
N PRO A 187 -1.33 7.52 -16.26
CA PRO A 187 0.11 7.54 -16.53
C PRO A 187 0.56 8.92 -17.04
N PRO A 188 1.83 9.32 -16.82
CA PRO A 188 2.45 10.44 -17.51
C PRO A 188 2.19 10.37 -19.02
N SER A 189 1.92 11.50 -19.66
CA SER A 189 1.51 11.53 -21.07
C SER A 189 2.53 10.90 -22.02
N ASN A 190 3.82 11.01 -21.70
CA ASN A 190 4.90 10.37 -22.45
C ASN A 190 4.96 8.84 -22.28
N LEU A 191 4.28 8.27 -21.28
CA LEU A 191 4.21 6.84 -21.03
C LEU A 191 2.93 6.19 -21.58
N VAL A 192 1.90 6.97 -21.93
CA VAL A 192 0.63 6.43 -22.45
C VAL A 192 0.85 5.54 -23.69
N THR A 193 1.55 6.06 -24.70
CA THR A 193 1.82 5.32 -25.95
C THR A 193 2.60 4.03 -25.71
N PRO A 194 3.79 4.04 -25.06
CA PRO A 194 4.54 2.81 -24.84
C PRO A 194 3.80 1.80 -23.95
N LEU A 195 3.00 2.23 -22.97
CA LEU A 195 2.17 1.30 -22.17
C LEU A 195 1.12 0.59 -23.05
N ASN A 196 0.45 1.32 -23.94
CA ASN A 196 -0.49 0.72 -24.88
C ASN A 196 0.18 -0.26 -25.84
N GLU A 197 1.40 0.04 -26.31
CA GLU A 197 2.17 -0.87 -27.16
C GLU A 197 2.53 -2.16 -26.42
N VAL A 198 2.96 -2.06 -25.15
CA VAL A 198 3.20 -3.22 -24.28
C VAL A 198 1.95 -4.06 -24.12
N TRP A 199 0.81 -3.45 -23.79
CA TRP A 199 -0.42 -4.22 -23.62
C TRP A 199 -0.89 -4.89 -24.90
N ALA A 200 -0.84 -4.18 -26.04
CA ALA A 200 -1.20 -4.74 -27.34
C ALA A 200 -0.28 -5.92 -27.72
N HIS A 201 1.02 -5.82 -27.38
CA HIS A 201 1.94 -6.94 -27.53
C HIS A 201 1.48 -8.14 -26.70
N GLN A 202 1.13 -7.95 -25.41
CA GLN A 202 0.65 -9.03 -24.55
C GLN A 202 -0.60 -9.70 -25.10
N GLU A 203 -1.58 -8.92 -25.56
CA GLU A 203 -2.81 -9.48 -26.16
C GLU A 203 -2.53 -10.28 -27.43
N SER A 204 -1.52 -9.88 -28.22
CA SER A 204 -1.15 -10.59 -29.44
C SER A 204 -0.32 -11.86 -29.18
N THR A 205 0.51 -11.86 -28.14
CA THR A 205 1.44 -12.94 -27.81
C THR A 205 0.75 -14.07 -27.04
N TYR A 206 -0.17 -13.73 -26.12
CA TYR A 206 -0.74 -14.69 -25.18
C TYR A 206 -2.23 -14.94 -25.42
N GLY A 207 -2.56 -16.11 -25.94
CA GLY A 207 -3.95 -16.50 -26.25
C GLY A 207 -4.90 -16.64 -25.04
N ASP A 208 -4.38 -16.75 -23.81
CA ASP A 208 -5.16 -16.86 -22.57
C ASP A 208 -4.77 -15.81 -21.50
N LEU A 209 -4.39 -14.61 -21.93
CA LEU A 209 -3.99 -13.50 -21.04
C LEU A 209 -5.04 -13.21 -19.93
N TYR A 210 -6.32 -13.21 -20.30
CA TYR A 210 -7.42 -12.87 -19.38
C TYR A 210 -7.97 -14.08 -18.59
N GLY A 211 -7.80 -15.31 -19.10
CA GLY A 211 -8.30 -16.51 -18.43
C GLY A 211 -7.26 -17.16 -17.53
N PHE A 212 -5.97 -16.83 -17.66
CA PHE A 212 -4.93 -17.29 -16.74
C PHE A 212 -5.20 -16.82 -15.29
N ARG A 213 -5.11 -17.74 -14.33
CA ARG A 213 -5.51 -17.58 -12.91
C ARG A 213 -4.40 -17.88 -11.90
N ASN A 214 -3.15 -17.67 -12.30
CA ASN A 214 -2.01 -17.88 -11.42
C ASN A 214 -0.97 -16.76 -11.43
N TYR A 215 -1.28 -15.56 -11.93
CA TYR A 215 -0.38 -14.42 -11.78
C TYR A 215 -0.15 -14.15 -10.29
N GLY A 216 0.95 -13.46 -9.95
CA GLY A 216 1.21 -12.97 -8.60
C GLY A 216 0.04 -12.17 -8.03
N TRP A 217 -0.71 -11.47 -8.88
CA TRP A 217 -1.98 -10.84 -8.55
C TRP A 217 -2.99 -11.83 -7.94
N ASP A 218 -3.23 -12.95 -8.63
CA ASP A 218 -4.19 -13.98 -8.19
C ASP A 218 -3.73 -14.62 -6.86
N GLN A 219 -2.42 -14.79 -6.70
CA GLN A 219 -1.80 -15.36 -5.50
C GLN A 219 -1.93 -14.45 -4.28
N VAL A 220 -1.60 -13.16 -4.43
CA VAL A 220 -1.75 -12.16 -3.36
C VAL A 220 -3.21 -12.10 -2.90
N PHE A 221 -4.17 -12.11 -3.84
CA PHE A 221 -5.59 -12.06 -3.51
C PHE A 221 -6.11 -13.36 -2.87
N ALA A 222 -5.67 -14.52 -3.35
CA ALA A 222 -6.04 -15.81 -2.75
C ALA A 222 -5.60 -15.89 -1.28
N ASN A 223 -4.52 -15.20 -0.91
CA ASN A 223 -3.98 -15.19 0.44
C ASN A 223 -4.45 -14.02 1.30
N GLY A 224 -5.20 -13.07 0.74
CA GLY A 224 -5.60 -11.88 1.48
C GLY A 224 -4.44 -10.93 1.79
N GLY A 225 -3.46 -10.81 0.89
CA GLY A 225 -2.44 -9.76 0.93
C GLY A 225 -1.04 -10.20 1.34
N TYR A 226 -0.68 -11.48 1.17
CA TYR A 226 0.70 -11.95 1.39
C TYR A 226 1.09 -13.03 0.37
N LEU A 227 2.38 -13.34 0.28
CA LEU A 227 2.89 -14.47 -0.51
C LEU A 227 3.73 -15.40 0.36
N ASN A 228 3.48 -16.70 0.22
CA ASN A 228 4.26 -17.77 0.81
C ASN A 228 5.29 -18.29 -0.21
N PHE A 229 6.49 -18.53 0.27
CA PHE A 229 7.62 -19.00 -0.51
C PHE A 229 8.15 -20.32 0.00
N CYS A 230 8.58 -21.16 -0.93
CA CYS A 230 9.47 -22.26 -0.61
C CYS A 230 10.84 -22.07 -1.28
N VAL A 231 11.92 -22.13 -0.50
CA VAL A 231 13.28 -22.00 -1.03
C VAL A 231 13.77 -23.36 -1.49
N ARG A 232 14.23 -23.45 -2.74
CA ARG A 232 14.85 -24.64 -3.32
C ARG A 232 16.36 -24.40 -3.42
N TRP A 233 17.11 -24.93 -2.46
CA TRP A 233 18.55 -24.75 -2.37
C TRP A 233 19.26 -25.86 -3.15
N ASP A 234 19.55 -25.60 -4.42
CA ASP A 234 20.25 -26.50 -5.32
C ASP A 234 21.73 -26.12 -5.45
N SER A 235 22.42 -26.06 -4.31
CA SER A 235 23.84 -25.74 -4.19
C SER A 235 24.47 -26.65 -3.16
N PRO A 236 25.70 -27.19 -3.36
CA PRO A 236 26.36 -28.01 -2.36
C PRO A 236 26.81 -27.22 -1.11
N ALA A 237 26.80 -25.90 -1.16
CA ALA A 237 27.23 -25.06 -0.04
C ALA A 237 26.30 -25.21 1.17
N PRO A 238 26.83 -25.14 2.40
CA PRO A 238 26.01 -25.14 3.61
C PRO A 238 25.26 -23.81 3.78
N VAL A 239 24.09 -23.88 4.40
CA VAL A 239 23.23 -22.73 4.73
C VAL A 239 23.18 -22.59 6.25
N SER A 240 23.79 -21.52 6.76
CA SER A 240 23.71 -21.15 8.17
C SER A 240 22.34 -20.53 8.51
N VAL A 241 21.99 -20.47 9.80
CA VAL A 241 20.81 -19.71 10.28
C VAL A 241 20.85 -18.27 9.77
N ALA A 242 22.01 -17.62 9.86
CA ALA A 242 22.18 -16.25 9.39
C ALA A 242 21.93 -16.11 7.88
N LEU A 243 22.44 -17.04 7.07
CA LEU A 243 22.22 -17.02 5.63
C LEU A 243 20.74 -17.26 5.28
N ARG A 244 20.08 -18.21 5.95
CA ARG A 244 18.64 -18.46 5.80
C ARG A 244 17.84 -17.18 6.05
N ASP A 245 18.11 -16.49 7.14
CA ASP A 245 17.39 -15.27 7.53
C ASP A 245 17.69 -14.10 6.58
N GLN A 246 18.95 -13.97 6.11
CA GLN A 246 19.33 -12.99 5.09
C GLN A 246 18.64 -13.23 3.75
N ILE A 247 18.47 -14.50 3.33
CA ILE A 247 17.75 -14.85 2.11
C ILE A 247 16.29 -14.41 2.22
N HIS A 248 15.62 -14.71 3.34
CA HIS A 248 14.24 -14.27 3.57
C HIS A 248 14.13 -12.73 3.60
N ALA A 249 15.02 -12.05 4.31
CA ALA A 249 15.02 -10.59 4.39
C ALA A 249 15.24 -9.95 3.02
N LYS A 250 16.20 -10.44 2.22
CA LYS A 250 16.48 -9.93 0.88
C LYS A 250 15.30 -10.15 -0.05
N LEU A 251 14.72 -11.35 -0.07
CA LEU A 251 13.55 -11.66 -0.88
C LEU A 251 12.38 -10.72 -0.53
N SER A 252 12.11 -10.53 0.75
CA SER A 252 11.08 -9.61 1.25
C SER A 252 11.35 -8.17 0.79
N GLN A 253 12.60 -7.71 0.89
CA GLN A 253 13.01 -6.38 0.46
C GLN A 253 12.79 -6.16 -1.05
N GLN A 254 13.16 -7.13 -1.90
CA GLN A 254 13.02 -6.98 -3.35
C GLN A 254 11.56 -7.00 -3.79
N TYR A 255 10.71 -7.88 -3.22
CA TYR A 255 9.27 -7.86 -3.46
C TYR A 255 8.63 -6.56 -3.00
N LYS A 256 9.05 -6.03 -1.84
CA LYS A 256 8.54 -4.76 -1.32
C LYS A 256 8.72 -3.61 -2.31
N LYS A 257 9.83 -3.57 -3.06
CA LYS A 257 10.07 -2.53 -4.08
C LYS A 257 9.00 -2.54 -5.19
N TRP A 258 8.48 -3.70 -5.57
CA TRP A 258 7.37 -3.80 -6.52
C TRP A 258 6.00 -3.56 -5.88
N MET A 259 5.78 -3.97 -4.63
CA MET A 259 4.46 -3.88 -4.01
C MET A 259 4.16 -2.49 -3.45
N ASP A 260 5.16 -1.76 -2.98
CA ASP A 260 5.00 -0.40 -2.44
C ASP A 260 4.46 0.57 -3.48
N VAL A 261 4.83 0.42 -4.75
CA VAL A 261 4.39 1.34 -5.82
C VAL A 261 2.93 1.16 -6.20
N MET A 262 2.28 0.11 -5.69
CA MET A 262 0.85 -0.14 -5.85
C MET A 262 0.01 0.49 -4.75
N VAL A 263 0.59 0.87 -3.61
CA VAL A 263 -0.15 1.44 -2.47
C VAL A 263 -0.86 2.72 -2.91
N GLY A 264 -2.17 2.77 -2.69
CA GLY A 264 -3.03 3.90 -3.10
C GLY A 264 -3.34 3.97 -4.61
N HIS A 265 -2.86 3.01 -5.40
CA HIS A 265 -3.08 3.00 -6.85
C HIS A 265 -4.30 2.17 -7.26
N ASN A 266 -5.19 2.76 -8.05
CA ASN A 266 -6.24 2.06 -8.81
C ASN A 266 -7.07 1.00 -8.07
N ASN A 267 -7.54 1.27 -6.85
CA ASN A 267 -8.25 0.33 -5.97
C ASN A 267 -7.41 -0.87 -5.49
N TRP A 268 -6.09 -0.76 -5.50
CA TRP A 268 -5.21 -1.71 -4.83
C TRP A 268 -5.48 -1.70 -3.31
N PRO A 269 -5.86 -2.84 -2.70
CA PRO A 269 -6.37 -2.85 -1.33
C PRO A 269 -5.31 -3.13 -0.26
N TYR A 270 -4.07 -3.41 -0.64
CA TYR A 270 -3.04 -3.87 0.31
C TYR A 270 -2.01 -2.78 0.58
N ALA A 271 -1.95 -2.33 1.84
CA ALA A 271 -0.91 -1.38 2.28
C ALA A 271 0.48 -2.02 2.36
N THR A 272 0.54 -3.34 2.54
CA THR A 272 1.76 -4.14 2.51
C THR A 272 1.46 -5.52 1.93
N VAL A 273 2.45 -6.14 1.30
CA VAL A 273 2.39 -7.55 0.88
C VAL A 273 3.57 -8.30 1.51
N PRO A 274 3.40 -8.90 2.70
CA PRO A 274 4.46 -9.62 3.37
C PRO A 274 4.89 -10.87 2.60
N ILE A 275 6.18 -11.16 2.61
CA ILE A 275 6.75 -12.41 2.11
C ILE A 275 7.03 -13.33 3.29
N LYS A 276 6.57 -14.57 3.21
CA LYS A 276 6.79 -15.61 4.24
C LYS A 276 7.51 -16.78 3.61
N VAL A 277 8.67 -17.19 4.14
CA VAL A 277 9.27 -18.47 3.75
C VAL A 277 8.66 -19.56 4.62
N VAL A 278 7.94 -20.50 4.01
CA VAL A 278 7.21 -21.58 4.71
C VAL A 278 7.89 -22.94 4.54
N GLY A 279 8.84 -23.06 3.62
CA GLY A 279 9.58 -24.31 3.42
C GLY A 279 10.94 -24.13 2.77
N TRP A 280 11.77 -25.16 2.92
CA TRP A 280 13.08 -25.31 2.28
C TRP A 280 13.22 -26.71 1.70
N ALA A 281 13.68 -26.81 0.46
CA ALA A 281 14.06 -28.06 -0.19
C ALA A 281 15.56 -28.13 -0.40
N VAL A 282 16.15 -29.27 -0.03
CA VAL A 282 17.59 -29.58 -0.16
C VAL A 282 17.80 -31.02 -0.62
N ARG A 283 18.99 -31.32 -1.15
CA ARG A 283 19.38 -32.71 -1.46
C ARG A 283 19.71 -33.48 -0.19
N ASP A 284 20.45 -32.84 0.70
CA ASP A 284 20.92 -33.39 1.96
C ASP A 284 20.56 -32.46 3.12
N ARG A 285 19.97 -33.03 4.18
CA ARG A 285 19.60 -32.31 5.39
C ARG A 285 20.81 -31.64 6.05
N ALA A 286 22.00 -32.21 5.91
CA ALA A 286 23.25 -31.69 6.46
C ALA A 286 23.65 -30.33 5.85
N GLN A 287 23.09 -29.96 4.70
CA GLN A 287 23.30 -28.63 4.11
C GLN A 287 22.71 -27.53 4.99
N LEU A 288 21.65 -27.81 5.76
CA LEU A 288 20.97 -26.80 6.57
C LEU A 288 21.48 -26.85 8.01
N GLN A 289 22.23 -25.83 8.43
CA GLN A 289 22.89 -25.77 9.74
C GLN A 289 21.98 -25.20 10.84
N TRP A 290 20.71 -25.60 10.83
CA TRP A 290 19.72 -25.33 11.86
C TRP A 290 18.83 -26.56 12.05
N THR A 291 18.09 -26.63 13.16
CA THR A 291 17.22 -27.77 13.50
C THR A 291 15.83 -27.35 13.98
N ASP A 292 15.51 -26.05 13.97
CA ASP A 292 14.17 -25.59 14.32
C ASP A 292 13.11 -26.04 13.29
N SER A 293 11.85 -25.99 13.72
CA SER A 293 10.67 -26.39 12.94
C SER A 293 9.85 -25.20 12.42
N SER A 294 10.48 -24.03 12.28
CA SER A 294 9.80 -22.81 11.82
C SER A 294 9.19 -22.97 10.42
N VAL A 295 9.81 -23.80 9.58
CA VAL A 295 9.46 -24.06 8.17
C VAL A 295 9.50 -25.55 7.87
N ASP A 296 8.79 -25.99 6.83
CA ASP A 296 8.84 -27.37 6.37
C ASP A 296 10.17 -27.66 5.65
N ILE A 297 10.77 -28.81 5.94
CA ILE A 297 12.03 -29.22 5.30
C ILE A 297 11.78 -30.43 4.40
N TYR A 298 12.05 -30.26 3.12
CA TYR A 298 11.94 -31.30 2.10
C TYR A 298 13.34 -31.78 1.71
N VAL A 299 13.64 -33.04 2.02
CA VAL A 299 14.98 -33.61 1.80
C VAL A 299 14.91 -34.64 0.68
N ASN A 300 15.80 -34.51 -0.29
CA ASN A 300 15.96 -35.45 -1.41
C ASN A 300 14.69 -35.69 -2.26
N ASN A 301 13.71 -34.79 -2.18
CA ASN A 301 12.62 -34.73 -3.15
C ASN A 301 13.14 -33.97 -4.37
N ILE A 302 13.34 -34.65 -5.50
CA ILE A 302 13.99 -34.06 -6.69
C ILE A 302 13.01 -34.02 -7.86
N ARG A 303 12.93 -32.87 -8.54
CA ARG A 303 12.24 -32.64 -9.82
C ARG A 303 13.07 -31.71 -10.68
N GLU A 304 13.06 -31.94 -11.99
CA GLU A 304 13.86 -31.15 -12.96
C GLU A 304 15.34 -31.06 -12.56
N ASN A 305 15.85 -32.16 -11.98
CA ASN A 305 17.19 -32.23 -11.40
C ASN A 305 17.49 -31.14 -10.36
N ALA A 306 16.52 -30.74 -9.53
CA ALA A 306 16.72 -29.82 -8.40
C ALA A 306 15.85 -30.24 -7.18
N PRO A 307 16.25 -29.93 -5.94
CA PRO A 307 15.41 -30.08 -4.74
C PRO A 307 14.06 -29.42 -4.90
N GLN A 308 12.99 -30.10 -4.53
CA GLN A 308 11.59 -29.74 -4.77
C GLN A 308 10.82 -29.73 -3.46
N CYS A 309 10.12 -28.64 -3.19
CA CYS A 309 9.12 -28.58 -2.13
C CYS A 309 7.88 -29.39 -2.52
N ALA A 310 7.10 -29.92 -1.57
CA ALA A 310 5.97 -30.80 -1.90
C ALA A 310 5.02 -30.18 -2.94
N GLU A 311 4.84 -30.85 -4.08
CA GLU A 311 4.00 -30.39 -5.19
C GLU A 311 2.55 -30.17 -4.72
N ALA A 312 2.05 -31.02 -3.82
CA ALA A 312 0.75 -30.90 -3.16
C ALA A 312 0.54 -29.59 -2.38
N CYS A 313 1.62 -28.91 -1.98
CA CYS A 313 1.58 -27.62 -1.28
C CYS A 313 1.85 -26.44 -2.21
N GLY A 314 2.25 -26.65 -3.47
CA GLY A 314 2.62 -25.59 -4.39
C GLY A 314 1.43 -25.07 -5.20
N ARG A 315 1.23 -23.76 -5.20
CA ARG A 315 0.19 -23.08 -5.98
C ARG A 315 0.27 -23.39 -7.48
N PHE A 316 1.48 -23.47 -8.04
CA PHE A 316 1.69 -23.82 -9.44
C PHE A 316 1.03 -25.15 -9.84
N PHE A 317 1.05 -26.13 -8.94
CA PHE A 317 0.44 -27.46 -9.13
C PHE A 317 -1.04 -27.49 -8.74
N ASN A 318 -1.48 -26.57 -7.89
CA ASN A 318 -2.85 -26.48 -7.34
C ASN A 318 -3.49 -25.12 -7.66
N ARG A 319 -3.62 -24.81 -8.96
CA ARG A 319 -4.04 -23.48 -9.44
C ARG A 319 -5.47 -23.10 -9.07
N ASN A 320 -6.28 -24.07 -8.63
CA ASN A 320 -7.62 -23.83 -8.06
C ASN A 320 -7.57 -23.21 -6.65
N GLY A 321 -6.39 -23.09 -6.03
CA GLY A 321 -6.20 -22.51 -4.70
C GLY A 321 -6.63 -23.40 -3.54
N SER A 322 -6.85 -24.70 -3.79
CA SER A 322 -7.14 -25.69 -2.74
C SER A 322 -5.94 -26.60 -2.55
N TYR A 323 -5.61 -26.94 -1.30
CA TYR A 323 -4.44 -27.76 -0.96
C TYR A 323 -4.83 -28.97 -0.10
N PRO A 324 -5.72 -29.86 -0.59
CA PRO A 324 -6.23 -30.98 0.21
C PRO A 324 -5.14 -31.96 0.63
N ASP A 325 -4.11 -32.11 -0.21
CA ASP A 325 -3.01 -33.05 0.00
C ASP A 325 -1.76 -32.39 0.60
N CYS A 326 -1.83 -31.09 0.93
CA CYS A 326 -0.73 -30.44 1.63
C CYS A 326 -0.78 -30.82 3.12
N PRO A 327 0.23 -31.49 3.70
CA PRO A 327 0.17 -32.00 5.08
C PRO A 327 -0.12 -30.92 6.13
N GLY A 328 0.33 -29.68 5.89
CA GLY A 328 0.05 -28.53 6.75
C GLY A 328 -1.12 -27.66 6.29
N GLY A 329 -1.89 -28.11 5.30
CA GLY A 329 -3.02 -27.43 4.70
C GLY A 329 -2.68 -26.07 4.09
N THR A 330 -3.70 -25.25 3.88
CA THR A 330 -3.56 -23.87 3.37
C THR A 330 -2.54 -23.03 4.16
N PRO A 331 -2.38 -23.12 5.49
CA PRO A 331 -1.35 -22.33 6.18
C PRO A 331 0.09 -22.65 5.78
N ARG A 332 0.37 -23.86 5.25
CA ARG A 332 1.73 -24.32 4.89
C ARG A 332 1.94 -24.47 3.38
N HIS A 333 0.97 -24.07 2.57
CA HIS A 333 1.15 -23.98 1.12
C HIS A 333 2.15 -22.87 0.75
N TYR A 334 2.76 -22.97 -0.43
CA TYR A 334 3.58 -21.92 -1.01
C TYR A 334 3.05 -21.49 -2.37
N ASP A 335 3.11 -20.18 -2.64
CA ASP A 335 2.70 -19.58 -3.90
C ASP A 335 3.84 -19.60 -4.92
N GLN A 336 5.04 -19.35 -4.42
CA GLN A 336 6.23 -19.09 -5.22
C GLN A 336 7.39 -19.97 -4.74
N SER A 337 8.25 -20.37 -5.68
CA SER A 337 9.49 -21.08 -5.38
C SER A 337 10.70 -20.19 -5.66
N LEU A 338 11.59 -20.01 -4.68
CA LEU A 338 12.88 -19.38 -4.93
C LEU A 338 13.95 -20.45 -5.15
N TRP A 339 14.38 -20.64 -6.39
CA TRP A 339 15.40 -21.62 -6.76
C TRP A 339 16.77 -20.95 -6.79
N LEU A 340 17.64 -21.40 -5.90
CA LEU A 340 19.02 -20.96 -5.82
C LEU A 340 19.90 -22.10 -6.31
N THR A 341 20.22 -22.08 -7.59
CA THR A 341 20.90 -23.16 -8.31
C THR A 341 22.37 -22.82 -8.54
N THR A 342 23.29 -23.67 -8.13
CA THR A 342 24.72 -23.45 -8.41
C THR A 342 25.00 -23.44 -9.91
N GLY A 343 25.73 -22.41 -10.35
CA GLY A 343 26.19 -22.28 -11.74
C GLY A 343 25.09 -21.94 -12.76
N PHE A 344 23.88 -21.58 -12.31
CA PHE A 344 22.82 -21.16 -13.21
C PHE A 344 23.14 -19.81 -13.86
N GLY A 345 23.11 -19.74 -15.20
CA GLY A 345 23.37 -18.51 -15.94
C GLY A 345 22.11 -17.65 -16.07
N GLY A 346 22.18 -16.38 -15.66
CA GLY A 346 21.06 -15.44 -15.74
C GLY A 346 19.98 -15.68 -14.69
N GLY A 347 18.73 -15.42 -15.06
CA GLY A 347 17.54 -15.65 -14.26
C GLY A 347 16.40 -16.24 -15.09
N ALA A 348 15.42 -16.81 -14.41
CA ALA A 348 14.14 -17.20 -14.99
C ALA A 348 13.03 -17.01 -13.96
N GLY A 349 11.87 -16.52 -14.38
CA GLY A 349 10.79 -16.13 -13.49
C GLY A 349 9.42 -16.37 -14.10
N GLY A 350 8.39 -16.36 -13.25
CA GLY A 350 7.01 -16.49 -13.71
C GLY A 350 6.05 -16.77 -12.56
N ASP A 351 4.90 -17.35 -12.91
CA ASP A 351 3.82 -17.68 -11.98
C ASP A 351 4.20 -18.72 -10.90
N TRP A 352 5.31 -19.44 -11.09
CA TRP A 352 5.81 -20.49 -10.19
C TRP A 352 6.91 -20.04 -9.22
N GLY A 353 7.53 -18.88 -9.45
CA GLY A 353 8.74 -18.52 -8.72
C GLY A 353 9.81 -17.78 -9.52
N GLN A 354 11.01 -17.77 -8.94
CA GLN A 354 12.23 -17.22 -9.53
C GLN A 354 13.35 -18.24 -9.41
N ARG A 355 14.20 -18.33 -10.43
CA ARG A 355 15.42 -19.15 -10.44
C ARG A 355 16.60 -18.29 -10.84
N MET A 356 17.70 -18.45 -10.11
CA MET A 356 18.97 -17.78 -10.41
C MET A 356 20.14 -18.54 -9.79
N ALA A 357 21.36 -18.09 -10.10
CA ALA A 357 22.56 -18.57 -9.43
C ALA A 357 22.48 -18.37 -7.91
N SER A 358 22.76 -19.42 -7.14
CA SER A 358 22.93 -19.31 -5.69
C SER A 358 24.05 -18.33 -5.33
N GLU A 359 25.13 -18.35 -6.10
CA GLU A 359 26.31 -17.50 -5.95
C GLU A 359 25.93 -16.04 -6.21
N TYR A 360 25.13 -15.78 -7.25
CA TYR A 360 24.64 -14.44 -7.54
C TYR A 360 23.81 -13.90 -6.37
N PHE A 361 22.83 -14.66 -5.89
CA PHE A 361 21.96 -14.22 -4.80
C PHE A 361 22.77 -13.91 -3.54
N VAL A 362 23.64 -14.84 -3.12
CA VAL A 362 24.45 -14.70 -1.91
C VAL A 362 25.41 -13.50 -2.01
N ASN A 363 26.08 -13.32 -3.15
CA ASN A 363 27.01 -12.21 -3.35
C ASN A 363 26.33 -10.83 -3.37
N ASN A 364 25.01 -10.78 -3.60
CA ASN A 364 24.23 -9.54 -3.69
C ASN A 364 23.34 -9.30 -2.45
N LEU A 365 23.50 -10.05 -1.35
CA LEU A 365 22.72 -9.87 -0.12
C LEU A 365 22.81 -8.47 0.49
N ASN A 366 23.92 -7.75 0.27
CA ASN A 366 24.11 -6.40 0.81
C ASN A 366 23.73 -5.29 -0.18
N ASN A 367 23.43 -5.62 -1.43
CA ASN A 367 23.07 -4.63 -2.44
C ASN A 367 21.61 -4.20 -2.25
N ASP A 368 21.32 -2.90 -2.35
CA ASP A 368 19.94 -2.40 -2.22
C ASP A 368 19.01 -3.06 -3.24
N SER A 369 19.45 -3.13 -4.49
CA SER A 369 18.72 -3.71 -5.61
C SER A 369 19.47 -4.93 -6.15
N MET A 370 18.76 -6.05 -6.28
CA MET A 370 19.27 -7.30 -6.86
C MET A 370 18.64 -7.44 -8.25
N THR A 371 19.32 -6.91 -9.26
CA THR A 371 18.77 -6.67 -10.61
C THR A 371 18.10 -7.90 -11.24
N ILE A 372 18.75 -9.07 -11.22
CA ILE A 372 18.16 -10.29 -11.80
C ILE A 372 16.88 -10.65 -11.03
N LEU A 373 16.93 -10.68 -9.70
CA LEU A 373 15.76 -10.98 -8.89
C LEU A 373 14.62 -9.98 -9.11
N LEU A 374 14.90 -8.68 -9.21
CA LEU A 374 13.87 -7.68 -9.48
C LEU A 374 13.24 -7.86 -10.86
N HIS A 375 14.03 -8.21 -11.88
CA HIS A 375 13.54 -8.57 -13.21
C HIS A 375 12.64 -9.82 -13.15
N GLU A 376 13.11 -10.91 -12.51
CA GLU A 376 12.33 -12.15 -12.40
C GLU A 376 11.03 -11.99 -11.60
N ILE A 377 10.98 -11.06 -10.63
CA ILE A 377 9.74 -10.71 -9.92
C ILE A 377 8.74 -10.03 -10.86
N GLY A 378 9.19 -9.28 -11.87
CA GLY A 378 8.30 -8.68 -12.87
C GLY A 378 7.46 -9.74 -13.60
N HIS A 379 8.07 -10.86 -13.99
CA HIS A 379 7.38 -11.98 -14.62
C HIS A 379 6.32 -12.63 -13.72
N THR A 380 6.54 -12.64 -12.40
CA THR A 380 5.51 -13.08 -11.44
C THR A 380 4.21 -12.31 -11.63
N PHE A 381 4.29 -11.01 -11.95
CA PHE A 381 3.14 -10.13 -12.15
C PHE A 381 2.74 -9.97 -13.63
N GLY A 382 3.30 -10.78 -14.53
CA GLY A 382 2.94 -10.85 -15.95
C GLY A 382 3.76 -9.93 -16.86
N LEU A 383 4.74 -9.18 -16.33
CA LEU A 383 5.57 -8.33 -17.18
C LEU A 383 6.44 -9.21 -18.11
N ASP A 384 6.54 -8.81 -19.37
CA ASP A 384 7.28 -9.55 -20.40
C ASP A 384 8.77 -9.20 -20.42
N ASP A 385 9.52 -10.08 -21.09
CA ASP A 385 10.87 -9.79 -21.56
C ASP A 385 10.84 -8.91 -22.81
N PHE A 386 11.87 -8.07 -22.96
CA PHE A 386 12.03 -7.16 -24.10
C PHE A 386 13.35 -7.40 -24.84
N TYR A 387 13.54 -8.62 -25.35
CA TYR A 387 14.77 -9.02 -26.07
C TYR A 387 14.77 -8.62 -27.55
N ASP A 388 13.64 -8.78 -28.22
CA ASP A 388 13.48 -8.69 -29.67
C ASP A 388 12.68 -7.45 -30.11
N TRP A 389 12.09 -6.72 -29.16
CA TRP A 389 11.40 -5.47 -29.42
C TRP A 389 11.52 -4.50 -28.25
N THR A 390 11.16 -3.24 -28.47
CA THR A 390 11.10 -2.22 -27.40
C THR A 390 10.01 -1.21 -27.74
N PRO A 391 9.17 -0.82 -26.76
CA PRO A 391 8.15 0.20 -26.97
C PRO A 391 8.77 1.58 -27.24
N SER A 392 8.03 2.42 -27.94
CA SER A 392 8.47 3.71 -28.45
C SER A 392 8.61 4.76 -27.34
N GLY A 393 9.60 5.63 -27.44
CA GLY A 393 9.75 6.78 -26.52
C GLY A 393 10.20 6.45 -25.10
N VAL A 394 10.54 5.19 -24.80
CA VAL A 394 11.11 4.75 -23.52
C VAL A 394 12.46 4.06 -23.72
N GLY A 395 13.39 4.34 -22.80
CA GLY A 395 14.78 3.92 -22.89
C GLY A 395 15.08 2.67 -22.08
N GLY A 396 15.79 2.86 -20.96
CA GLY A 396 16.20 1.79 -20.04
C GLY A 396 15.16 1.54 -18.96
N PHE A 397 14.83 0.27 -18.75
CA PHE A 397 13.87 -0.20 -17.75
C PHE A 397 14.19 -1.67 -17.41
N ILE A 398 13.83 -2.13 -16.22
CA ILE A 398 14.37 -3.38 -15.69
C ILE A 398 13.93 -4.60 -16.48
N MET A 399 12.71 -4.59 -17.03
CA MET A 399 12.19 -5.68 -17.86
C MET A 399 12.88 -5.79 -19.22
N LYS A 400 13.63 -4.77 -19.65
CA LYS A 400 14.59 -4.87 -20.74
C LYS A 400 15.95 -5.23 -20.15
N ALA A 401 16.21 -6.53 -20.06
CA ALA A 401 17.37 -7.09 -19.40
C ALA A 401 18.68 -6.39 -19.79
N GLY A 402 19.46 -5.99 -18.78
CA GLY A 402 20.73 -5.28 -18.95
C GLY A 402 20.63 -3.78 -19.23
N SER A 403 19.42 -3.22 -19.44
CA SER A 403 19.25 -1.78 -19.69
C SER A 403 19.06 -0.93 -18.43
N SER A 404 18.70 -1.54 -17.31
CA SER A 404 18.61 -0.91 -15.99
C SER A 404 18.99 -1.90 -14.89
N SER A 405 19.59 -1.39 -13.81
CA SER A 405 19.90 -2.18 -12.61
C SER A 405 18.82 -2.09 -11.52
N THR A 406 17.83 -1.19 -11.69
CA THR A 406 16.76 -0.91 -10.72
C THR A 406 15.42 -0.79 -11.43
N ILE A 407 14.32 -0.92 -10.67
CA ILE A 407 12.96 -0.61 -11.15
C ILE A 407 12.90 0.88 -11.53
N THR A 408 12.43 1.18 -12.73
CA THR A 408 12.28 2.53 -13.27
C THR A 408 10.82 2.99 -13.25
N GLU A 409 10.57 4.26 -13.59
CA GLU A 409 9.20 4.78 -13.71
C GLU A 409 8.36 4.00 -14.73
N PHE A 410 8.96 3.58 -15.85
CA PHE A 410 8.24 2.82 -16.86
C PHE A 410 7.85 1.42 -16.34
N ASP A 411 8.74 0.75 -15.60
CA ASP A 411 8.44 -0.54 -14.96
C ASP A 411 7.26 -0.43 -13.99
N ILE A 412 7.25 0.64 -13.18
CA ILE A 412 6.16 0.93 -12.23
C ILE A 412 4.83 1.09 -12.98
N TRP A 413 4.82 1.83 -14.08
CA TRP A 413 3.60 2.04 -14.85
C TRP A 413 3.16 0.81 -15.63
N MET A 414 4.08 -0.05 -16.10
CA MET A 414 3.74 -1.35 -16.67
C MET A 414 3.05 -2.24 -15.64
N LEU A 415 3.58 -2.32 -14.41
CA LEU A 415 2.95 -3.08 -13.32
C LEU A 415 1.54 -2.55 -13.00
N ARG A 416 1.39 -1.22 -12.94
CA ARG A 416 0.10 -0.54 -12.72
C ARG A 416 -0.89 -0.78 -13.85
N ASP A 417 -0.41 -0.88 -15.08
CA ASP A 417 -1.24 -1.16 -16.26
C ASP A 417 -1.80 -2.57 -16.25
N TRP A 418 -0.95 -3.55 -15.92
CA TRP A 418 -1.37 -4.92 -15.66
C TRP A 418 -2.48 -4.98 -14.61
N TRP A 419 -2.30 -4.27 -13.50
CA TRP A 419 -3.33 -4.15 -12.48
C TRP A 419 -4.62 -3.53 -13.03
N ARG A 420 -4.56 -2.45 -13.81
CA ARG A 420 -5.74 -1.83 -14.44
C ARG A 420 -6.54 -2.83 -15.27
N HIS A 421 -5.87 -3.65 -16.07
CA HIS A 421 -6.53 -4.61 -16.94
C HIS A 421 -7.12 -5.80 -16.19
N LEU A 422 -6.51 -6.20 -15.07
CA LEU A 422 -6.93 -7.39 -14.35
C LEU A 422 -7.85 -7.12 -13.15
N LYS A 423 -7.79 -5.94 -12.51
CA LYS A 423 -8.37 -5.68 -11.19
C LYS A 423 -9.85 -6.06 -11.02
N ASN A 424 -10.65 -5.91 -12.07
CA ASN A 424 -12.09 -6.20 -12.05
C ASN A 424 -12.37 -7.67 -11.66
N ARG A 425 -11.44 -8.59 -11.96
CA ARG A 425 -11.56 -10.01 -11.57
C ARG A 425 -11.57 -10.22 -10.05
N TYR A 426 -11.11 -9.24 -9.28
CA TYR A 426 -11.05 -9.27 -7.82
C TYR A 426 -12.10 -8.37 -7.15
N GLY A 427 -13.08 -7.86 -7.92
CA GLY A 427 -14.10 -6.95 -7.42
C GLY A 427 -13.57 -5.56 -7.05
N ARG A 428 -12.57 -5.06 -7.79
CA ARG A 428 -11.87 -3.79 -7.56
C ARG A 428 -12.02 -2.81 -8.71
#